data_AF-A0A918JTF5-F1
#
_entry.id   AF-A0A918JTF5-F1
#
_cell.length_a   1.000
_cell.length_b   1.000
_cell.length_c   1.000
_cell.angle_alpha   90.00
_cell.angle_beta   90.00
_cell.angle_gamma   90.00
#
_symmetry.space_group_name_H-M   'P 1'
#
loop_
_entity.id
_entity.type
_entity.pdbx_description
1 polymer ?
#
loop_
_entity_poly.entity_id
_entity_poly.type
_entity_poly.pdbx_seq_one_letter_code
_entity_poly.pdbx_strand_id
1 'polypeptide(L)'
;MVLSFKQKKMKSKFLVTTKSNLIESIYCNKCENQIFPGQWTTDIERVYDYHKKTISQPSGKIRFTWFFYSILFLILLVAAGAYIYLYHPNIIGISDLN
;
A
#
# COMPACT_ATOMS: atom_id res chain seq x y z
N MET A 1 -3.05 -30.27 -4.40
CA MET A 1 -2.15 -29.25 -4.99
C MET A 1 -2.43 -27.92 -4.30
N VAL A 2 -1.46 -27.03 -4.20
CA VAL A 2 -1.65 -25.71 -3.58
C VAL A 2 -1.45 -24.64 -4.65
N LEU A 3 -2.51 -23.90 -4.98
CA LEU A 3 -2.40 -22.72 -5.84
C LEU A 3 -1.95 -21.53 -4.99
N SER A 4 -0.84 -20.91 -5.36
CA SER A 4 -0.30 -19.74 -4.66
C SER A 4 -0.22 -18.55 -5.61
N PHE A 5 -1.11 -17.58 -5.43
CA PHE A 5 -1.13 -16.35 -6.22
C PHE A 5 -0.30 -15.28 -5.52
N LYS A 6 0.80 -14.85 -6.13
CA LYS A 6 1.67 -13.82 -5.55
C LYS A 6 1.42 -12.47 -6.23
N GLN A 7 0.91 -11.50 -5.48
CA GLN A 7 0.74 -10.12 -5.96
C GLN A 7 1.95 -9.26 -5.60
N LYS A 8 2.52 -8.56 -6.58
CA LYS A 8 3.64 -7.65 -6.35
C LYS A 8 3.15 -6.35 -5.69
N LYS A 9 3.39 -6.21 -4.38
CA LYS A 9 3.13 -4.98 -3.62
C LYS A 9 4.42 -4.15 -3.56
N MET A 10 4.43 -2.99 -4.21
CA MET A 10 5.54 -2.05 -4.12
C MET A 10 5.24 -1.07 -2.99
N LYS A 11 6.01 -1.14 -1.90
CA LYS A 11 5.91 -0.19 -0.77
C LYS A 11 7.04 0.82 -0.90
N SER A 12 6.69 2.11 -1.04
CA SER A 12 7.62 3.23 -0.85
C SER A 12 7.36 3.88 0.53
N LYS A 13 8.29 4.69 1.03
CA LYS A 13 8.18 5.38 2.35
C LYS A 13 6.88 6.17 2.51
N PHE A 14 6.31 6.69 1.42
CA PHE A 14 5.11 7.55 1.47
C PHE A 14 3.88 6.96 0.75
N LEU A 15 4.07 5.96 -0.09
CA LEU A 15 3.01 5.43 -0.95
C LEU A 15 3.09 3.91 -1.02
N VAL A 16 1.96 3.25 -0.76
CA VAL A 16 1.81 1.83 -1.07
C VAL A 16 1.05 1.72 -2.38
N THR A 17 1.75 1.29 -3.43
CA THR A 17 1.16 1.03 -4.74
C THR A 17 1.10 -0.47 -4.96
N THR A 18 -0.12 -1.01 -5.03
CA THR A 18 -0.31 -2.40 -5.46
C THR A 18 -0.34 -2.41 -6.98
N LYS A 19 0.68 -3.00 -7.62
CA LYS A 19 0.68 -3.21 -9.07
C LYS A 19 -0.38 -4.27 -9.39
N SER A 20 -1.08 -4.12 -10.51
CA SER A 20 -2.05 -5.12 -11.01
C SER A 20 -1.39 -6.42 -11.49
N ASN A 21 -0.05 -6.45 -11.55
CA ASN A 21 0.71 -7.58 -12.07
C ASN A 21 0.70 -8.74 -11.03
N LEU A 22 -0.05 -9.79 -11.35
CA LEU A 22 -0.12 -11.05 -10.63
C LEU A 22 0.99 -11.97 -11.15
N ILE A 23 1.87 -12.44 -10.27
CA ILE A 23 2.80 -13.51 -10.58
C ILE A 23 2.07 -14.82 -10.26
N GLU A 24 1.82 -15.60 -11.30
CA GLU A 24 0.99 -16.79 -11.27
C GLU A 24 1.89 -18.02 -11.36
N SER A 25 2.09 -18.69 -10.23
CA SER A 25 2.92 -19.90 -10.14
C SER A 25 2.20 -20.95 -9.29
N ILE A 26 2.13 -22.18 -9.76
CA ILE A 26 1.46 -23.28 -9.04
C ILE A 26 2.54 -24.23 -8.52
N TYR A 27 2.42 -24.65 -7.25
CA TYR A 27 3.35 -25.61 -6.65
C TYR A 27 2.69 -26.97 -6.52
N CYS A 28 3.32 -28.00 -7.08
CA CYS A 28 2.87 -29.38 -6.99
C CYS A 28 3.63 -30.10 -5.88
N ASN A 29 2.95 -30.39 -4.76
CA ASN A 29 3.54 -31.17 -3.67
C ASN A 29 3.83 -32.64 -4.04
N LYS A 30 3.20 -33.18 -5.09
CA LYS A 30 3.39 -34.58 -5.49
C LYS A 30 4.65 -34.78 -6.32
N CYS A 31 5.03 -33.77 -7.10
CA CYS A 31 6.21 -33.80 -7.97
C CYS A 31 7.32 -32.87 -7.45
N GLU A 32 7.09 -32.23 -6.30
CA GLU A 32 7.96 -31.23 -5.65
C GLU A 32 8.45 -30.12 -6.60
N ASN A 33 7.68 -29.81 -7.64
CA ASN A 33 8.07 -28.90 -8.70
C ASN A 33 7.12 -27.70 -8.83
N GLN A 34 7.67 -26.57 -9.25
CA GLN A 34 6.90 -25.37 -9.57
C GLN A 34 6.53 -25.37 -11.06
N ILE A 35 5.24 -25.28 -11.35
CA ILE A 35 4.69 -25.31 -12.70
C ILE A 35 4.39 -23.88 -13.13
N PHE A 36 5.03 -23.44 -14.20
CA PHE A 36 4.81 -22.13 -14.82
C PHE A 36 3.63 -22.17 -15.80
N PRO A 37 2.96 -21.03 -16.07
CA PRO A 37 1.79 -20.96 -16.94
C PRO A 37 1.96 -21.55 -18.34
N GLY A 38 3.17 -21.54 -18.90
CA GLY A 38 3.44 -22.18 -20.19
C GLY A 38 3.38 -23.72 -20.19
N GLN A 39 3.25 -24.35 -19.02
CA GLN A 39 3.25 -25.82 -18.84
C GLN A 39 1.94 -26.34 -18.24
N TRP A 40 0.86 -25.57 -18.28
CA TRP A 40 -0.42 -25.98 -17.71
C TRP A 40 -1.15 -26.99 -18.59
N THR A 41 -1.84 -27.92 -17.93
CA THR A 41 -2.80 -28.81 -18.59
C THR A 41 -4.18 -28.16 -18.55
N THR A 42 -5.08 -28.60 -19.42
CA THR A 42 -6.46 -28.09 -19.52
C THR A 42 -7.23 -28.13 -18.20
N ASP A 43 -6.98 -29.13 -17.35
CA ASP A 43 -7.59 -29.25 -16.02
C ASP A 43 -7.07 -28.19 -15.04
N ILE A 44 -5.76 -27.87 -15.10
CA ILE A 44 -5.14 -26.83 -14.27
C ILE A 44 -5.70 -25.46 -14.66
N GLU A 45 -5.86 -25.21 -15.95
CA GLU A 45 -6.39 -23.97 -16.51
C GLU A 45 -7.83 -23.69 -16.04
N ARG A 46 -8.68 -24.71 -16.05
CA ARG A 46 -10.07 -24.60 -15.55
C ARG A 46 -10.13 -24.23 -14.07
N VAL A 47 -9.34 -24.89 -13.23
CA VAL A 47 -9.30 -24.60 -11.78
C VAL A 47 -8.71 -23.22 -11.51
N TYR A 48 -7.67 -22.84 -12.25
CA TYR A 48 -7.08 -21.52 -12.19
C TYR A 48 -8.11 -20.43 -12.54
N ASP A 49 -8.87 -20.58 -13.63
CA ASP A 49 -9.88 -19.60 -14.05
C ASP A 49 -11.01 -19.45 -13.05
N TYR A 50 -11.41 -20.54 -12.39
CA TYR A 50 -12.39 -20.48 -11.31
C TYR A 50 -11.88 -19.63 -10.15
N HIS A 51 -10.66 -19.86 -9.68
CA HIS A 51 -10.07 -19.10 -8.58
C HIS A 51 -9.74 -17.66 -8.96
N LYS A 52 -9.34 -17.40 -10.21
CA LYS A 52 -9.07 -16.07 -10.73
C LYS A 52 -10.28 -15.14 -10.58
N LYS A 53 -11.50 -15.65 -10.75
CA LYS A 53 -12.75 -14.89 -10.57
C LYS A 53 -12.99 -14.49 -9.11
N THR A 54 -12.52 -15.28 -8.14
CA THR A 54 -12.67 -15.00 -6.71
C THR A 54 -11.64 -13.98 -6.20
N ILE A 55 -10.47 -13.89 -6.85
CA ILE A 55 -9.44 -12.91 -6.51
C ILE A 55 -9.90 -11.55 -7.01
N SER A 56 -10.50 -10.77 -6.12
CA SER A 56 -10.74 -9.33 -6.36
C SER A 56 -9.38 -8.69 -6.65
N GLN A 57 -9.10 -8.42 -7.93
CA GLN A 57 -7.94 -7.64 -8.33
C GLN A 57 -8.13 -6.26 -7.71
N PRO A 58 -7.34 -5.85 -6.70
CA PRO A 58 -7.47 -4.51 -6.19
C PRO A 58 -7.00 -3.60 -7.33
N SER A 59 -7.95 -2.95 -8.02
CA SER A 59 -7.70 -1.87 -8.97
C SER A 59 -6.69 -0.94 -8.30
N GLY A 60 -5.50 -0.76 -8.89
CA GLY A 60 -4.30 -0.27 -8.20
C GLY A 60 -4.60 0.84 -7.20
N LYS A 61 -4.79 0.48 -5.92
CA LYS A 61 -5.21 1.42 -4.89
C LYS A 61 -3.96 2.12 -4.39
N ILE A 62 -3.86 3.42 -4.69
CA ILE A 62 -2.88 4.28 -4.06
C ILE A 62 -3.41 4.55 -2.65
N ARG A 63 -2.75 3.95 -1.65
CA ARG A 63 -3.06 4.22 -0.24
C ARG A 63 -1.96 5.10 0.33
N PHE A 64 -2.35 6.27 0.82
CA PHE A 64 -1.46 7.15 1.57
C PHE A 64 -1.13 6.50 2.91
N THR A 65 0.16 6.46 3.24
CA THR A 65 0.64 5.90 4.51
C THR A 65 0.29 6.85 5.66
N TRP A 66 0.05 6.32 6.86
CA TRP A 66 -0.23 7.11 8.07
C TRP A 66 0.80 8.24 8.32
N PHE A 67 2.07 8.03 7.99
CA PHE A 67 3.12 9.05 8.05
C PHE A 67 2.84 10.31 7.23
N PHE A 68 2.15 10.18 6.09
CA PHE A 68 1.78 11.33 5.26
C PHE A 68 0.84 12.28 6.01
N TYR A 69 -0.14 11.72 6.72
CA TYR A 69 -1.06 12.51 7.56
C TYR A 69 -0.35 13.15 8.76
N SER A 70 0.60 12.45 9.38
CA SER A 70 1.40 13.00 10.49
C SER A 70 2.21 14.23 10.07
N ILE A 71 2.81 14.22 8.88
CA ILE A 71 3.58 15.35 8.35
C ILE A 71 2.67 16.54 8.04
N LEU A 72 1.52 16.28 7.40
CA LEU A 72 0.52 17.32 7.11
C LEU A 72 0.05 18.02 8.39
N PHE A 73 -0.23 17.24 9.44
CA PHE A 73 -0.68 17.77 10.73
C PHE A 73 0.37 18.63 11.41
N LEU A 74 1.65 18.23 11.34
CA LEU A 74 2.74 18.99 11.93
C LEU A 74 2.92 20.35 11.24
N ILE A 75 2.82 20.38 9.90
CA ILE A 75 2.88 21.63 9.12
C ILE A 75 1.72 22.56 9.51
N LEU A 76 0.51 22.01 9.69
CA LEU A 76 -0.66 22.79 10.10
C LEU A 76 -0.45 23.42 11.49
N LEU A 77 0.12 22.67 12.45
CA LEU A 77 0.43 23.18 13.78
C LEU A 77 1.46 24.31 13.77
N VAL A 78 2.52 24.18 12.97
CA VAL A 78 3.55 25.22 12.85
C VAL A 78 2.97 26.48 12.23
N ALA A 79 2.16 26.34 11.17
CA ALA A 79 1.50 27.49 10.53
C ALA A 79 0.52 28.20 11.48
N ALA A 80 -0.27 27.45 12.25
CA ALA A 80 -1.17 28.01 13.25
C ALA A 80 -0.41 28.72 14.37
N GLY A 81 0.67 28.12 14.88
CA GLY A 81 1.54 28.72 15.89
C GLY A 81 2.19 30.02 15.41
N ALA A 82 2.71 30.05 14.17
CA ALA A 82 3.28 31.24 13.57
C ALA A 82 2.24 32.35 13.37
N TYR A 83 1.02 32.00 12.94
CA TYR A 83 -0.08 32.94 12.78
C TYR A 83 -0.47 33.59 14.11
N ILE A 84 -0.61 32.78 15.17
CA ILE A 84 -0.95 33.26 16.52
C ILE A 84 0.16 34.18 17.06
N TYR A 85 1.44 33.80 16.89
CA TYR A 85 2.58 34.61 17.30
C TYR A 85 2.60 35.98 16.63
N LEU A 86 2.30 36.07 15.33
CA LEU A 86 2.33 37.32 14.58
C LEU A 86 1.11 38.23 14.85
N TYR A 87 -0.08 37.66 15.05
CA TYR A 87 -1.32 38.44 15.18
C TYR A 87 -1.74 38.70 16.63
N HIS A 88 -1.32 37.88 17.58
CA HIS A 88 -1.63 38.05 19.00
C HIS A 88 -0.36 37.89 19.86
N PRO A 89 0.51 38.91 19.92
CA PRO A 89 1.71 38.85 20.77
C PRO A 89 1.36 38.83 22.28
N ASN A 90 0.15 39.26 22.67
CA ASN A 90 -0.27 39.39 24.07
C ASN A 90 -0.70 38.07 24.75
N ILE A 91 -0.78 36.94 24.04
CA ILE A 91 -1.15 35.65 24.64
C ILE A 91 0.06 34.87 25.16
N ILE A 92 1.25 35.21 24.65
CA ILE A 92 2.52 34.62 25.02
C ILE A 92 3.18 35.72 25.85
N GLY A 93 3.23 35.57 27.18
CA GLY A 93 3.72 36.59 28.12
C GLY A 93 5.21 36.91 27.98
N ILE A 94 5.63 37.45 26.82
CA ILE A 94 6.99 37.93 26.52
C ILE A 94 7.06 39.47 26.57
N SER A 95 6.00 40.14 27.02
CA SER A 95 5.91 41.61 27.13
C SER A 95 6.51 42.19 28.42
N ASP A 96 7.37 41.47 29.14
CA ASP A 96 8.01 41.95 30.38
C ASP A 96 9.55 42.07 30.28
N LEU A 97 10.14 42.00 29.09
CA LEU A 97 11.58 42.23 28.86
C LEU A 97 11.84 43.18 27.68
N ASN A 98 11.30 44.40 27.75
CA ASN A 98 11.92 45.59 27.16
C ASN A 98 11.43 46.86 27.86
#